data_AF-A0A267FYC1-F1
#
_entry.id   AF-A0A267FYC1-F1
#
_cell.length_a   1.000
_cell.length_b   1.000
_cell.length_c   1.000
_cell.angle_alpha   90.00
_cell.angle_beta   90.00
_cell.angle_gamma   90.00
#
_symmetry.space_group_name_H-M   'P 1'
#
loop_
_entity.id
_entity.type
_entity.pdbx_description
1 polymer ?
#
loop_
_entity_poly.entity_id
_entity_poly.type
_entity_poly.pdbx_seq_one_letter_code
_entity_poly.pdbx_strand_id
1 'polypeptide(L)'
;MTSAWLLLFFLFSACFAFNEFGSEKVLFSIRAGSGHSALDEFLTGKQTYHGFRNVNPNYYLVYRSSILDDRFFKTYLKEFDAQRIVVQMLLRQTVMASASFDVTDRVKLNTSNWFSIERLIDSTPFTIDKRGPFVDFSIEGYRNRTAELHRSFYIHNRHQGCSSDSGLMGVIERDDQPCSWAKRAKGDFPILYYAKENKVYDESVEFADQMRIILK
;
A
#
# COMPACT_ATOMS: atom_id res chain seq x y z
N MET A 1 -7.37 29.97 -61.41
CA MET A 1 -7.93 28.63 -61.69
C MET A 1 -6.79 27.64 -61.48
N THR A 2 -6.54 27.20 -60.23
CA THR A 2 -7.00 25.90 -59.66
C THR A 2 -6.52 24.72 -60.53
N SER A 3 -5.72 23.76 -60.07
CA SER A 3 -5.82 23.05 -58.80
C SER A 3 -4.49 22.36 -58.47
N ALA A 4 -4.13 22.39 -57.19
CA ALA A 4 -3.01 21.68 -56.61
C ALA A 4 -3.31 20.17 -56.51
N TRP A 5 -2.32 19.35 -56.82
CA TRP A 5 -2.35 17.92 -56.54
C TRP A 5 -2.11 17.71 -55.05
N LEU A 6 -3.14 17.24 -54.33
CA LEU A 6 -3.05 16.83 -52.94
C LEU A 6 -2.13 15.61 -52.81
N LEU A 7 -1.01 15.79 -52.14
CA LEU A 7 -0.28 14.71 -51.48
C LEU A 7 -1.14 14.19 -50.32
N LEU A 8 -1.68 12.99 -50.47
CA LEU A 8 -2.25 12.23 -49.36
C LEU A 8 -1.12 11.92 -48.36
N PHE A 9 -1.01 12.73 -47.31
CA PHE A 9 -0.37 12.32 -46.08
C PHE A 9 -1.26 11.25 -45.45
N PHE A 10 -0.85 9.98 -45.56
CA PHE A 10 -1.27 8.96 -44.62
C PHE A 10 -0.71 9.33 -43.25
N LEU A 11 -1.48 10.13 -42.50
CA LEU A 11 -1.39 10.12 -41.06
C LEU A 11 -1.79 8.72 -40.62
N PHE A 12 -0.80 7.85 -40.43
CA PHE A 12 -0.90 6.81 -39.43
C PHE A 12 -1.04 7.54 -38.09
N SER A 13 -2.27 7.98 -37.81
CA SER A 13 -2.73 8.18 -36.46
C SER A 13 -2.69 6.78 -35.86
N ALA A 14 -1.54 6.46 -35.25
CA ALA A 14 -1.49 5.44 -34.24
C ALA A 14 -2.39 5.95 -33.12
N CYS A 15 -3.69 5.72 -33.30
CA CYS A 15 -4.67 5.66 -32.25
C CYS A 15 -4.19 4.49 -31.39
N PHE A 16 -3.20 4.78 -30.54
CA PHE A 16 -2.97 3.99 -29.35
C PHE A 16 -4.33 4.04 -28.66
N ALA A 17 -5.08 2.97 -28.83
CA ALA A 17 -6.13 2.62 -27.89
C ALA A 17 -5.43 2.55 -26.53
N PHE A 18 -5.41 3.69 -25.85
CA PHE A 18 -5.23 3.79 -24.43
C PHE A 18 -6.38 2.98 -23.85
N ASN A 19 -6.18 1.67 -23.72
CA ASN A 19 -6.97 0.91 -22.79
C ASN A 19 -6.65 1.51 -21.42
N GLU A 20 -7.62 2.27 -20.92
CA GLU A 20 -7.72 2.82 -19.58
C GLU A 20 -7.59 1.70 -18.55
N PHE A 21 -6.36 1.31 -18.25
CA PHE A 21 -6.03 0.73 -16.96
C PHE A 21 -5.78 1.91 -16.02
N GLY A 22 -6.87 2.43 -15.46
CA GLY A 22 -6.98 3.27 -14.25
C GLY A 22 -5.99 4.42 -14.10
N SER A 23 -6.49 5.65 -14.05
CA SER A 23 -5.79 6.90 -13.69
C SER A 23 -5.13 6.93 -12.28
N GLU A 24 -5.06 5.80 -11.58
CA GLU A 24 -4.53 5.72 -10.22
C GLU A 24 -3.00 5.81 -10.20
N LYS A 25 -2.47 6.80 -9.48
CA LYS A 25 -1.02 6.98 -9.31
C LYS A 25 -0.53 6.04 -8.20
N VAL A 26 -0.06 4.86 -8.60
CA VAL A 26 0.46 3.85 -7.67
C VAL A 26 1.85 4.27 -7.16
N LEU A 27 2.01 4.28 -5.84
CA LEU A 27 3.29 4.47 -5.15
C LEU A 27 4.01 3.17 -4.90
N PHE A 28 3.28 2.14 -4.46
CA PHE A 28 3.85 0.86 -4.08
C PHE A 28 2.84 -0.26 -4.31
N SER A 29 3.31 -1.43 -4.70
CA SER A 29 2.51 -2.64 -4.65
C SER A 29 3.39 -3.86 -4.40
N ILE A 30 2.88 -4.80 -3.62
CA ILE A 30 3.57 -6.06 -3.34
C ILE A 30 2.56 -7.19 -3.27
N ARG A 31 2.94 -8.36 -3.80
CA ARG A 31 2.17 -9.59 -3.67
C ARG A 31 2.58 -10.39 -2.45
N ALA A 32 1.60 -11.06 -1.85
CA ALA A 32 1.86 -12.08 -0.86
C ALA A 32 2.73 -13.19 -1.48
N GLY A 33 3.67 -13.74 -0.72
CA GLY A 33 4.59 -14.79 -1.21
C GLY A 33 5.57 -14.35 -2.28
N SER A 34 5.82 -13.04 -2.42
CA SER A 34 6.83 -12.53 -3.37
C SER A 34 8.27 -12.88 -3.00
N GLY A 35 8.55 -13.26 -1.74
CA GLY A 35 9.91 -13.47 -1.24
C GLY A 35 10.66 -12.17 -0.94
N HIS A 36 10.00 -11.01 -1.03
CA HIS A 36 10.56 -9.69 -0.77
C HIS A 36 9.96 -9.07 0.50
N SER A 37 10.78 -8.39 1.31
CA SER A 37 10.25 -7.68 2.47
C SER A 37 9.47 -6.43 2.03
N ALA A 38 8.23 -6.30 2.49
CA ALA A 38 7.41 -5.13 2.15
C ALA A 38 8.03 -3.84 2.70
N LEU A 39 8.56 -3.89 3.92
CA LEU A 39 9.24 -2.76 4.54
C LEU A 39 10.50 -2.33 3.76
N ASP A 40 11.41 -3.27 3.50
CA ASP A 40 12.69 -2.96 2.86
C ASP A 40 12.50 -2.45 1.43
N GLU A 41 11.59 -3.07 0.67
CA GLU A 41 11.24 -2.63 -0.67
C GLU A 41 10.58 -1.25 -0.66
N PHE A 42 9.68 -0.96 0.28
CA PHE A 42 9.07 0.37 0.37
C PHE A 42 10.10 1.45 0.71
N LEU A 43 10.94 1.23 1.72
CA LEU A 43 11.91 2.24 2.20
C LEU A 43 13.10 2.40 1.24
N THR A 44 13.65 1.30 0.74
CA THR A 44 14.97 1.28 0.09
C THR A 44 15.07 0.48 -1.21
N GLY A 45 13.96 -0.09 -1.70
CA GLY A 45 13.93 -0.91 -2.92
C GLY A 45 14.62 -0.24 -4.11
N LYS A 46 15.56 -0.96 -4.74
CA LYS A 46 16.40 -0.46 -5.86
C LYS A 46 15.72 -0.58 -7.23
N GLN A 47 16.34 0.02 -8.23
CA GLN A 47 15.76 0.46 -9.51
C GLN A 47 15.09 -0.52 -10.47
N THR A 48 14.97 -1.81 -10.14
CA THR A 48 14.43 -2.83 -11.06
C THR A 48 12.93 -2.69 -11.34
N TYR A 49 12.20 -1.90 -10.54
CA TYR A 49 10.73 -1.77 -10.65
C TYR A 49 10.24 -0.30 -10.68
N HIS A 50 11.08 0.64 -11.13
CA HIS A 50 10.74 2.05 -11.17
C HIS A 50 9.97 2.45 -12.44
N GLY A 51 8.94 3.27 -12.27
CA GLY A 51 8.35 4.00 -13.39
C GLY A 51 7.43 5.12 -12.93
N PHE A 52 7.36 6.18 -13.75
CA PHE A 52 6.25 7.14 -13.76
C PHE A 52 5.09 6.67 -14.64
N ARG A 53 5.18 5.45 -15.18
CA ARG A 53 4.35 5.00 -16.29
C ARG A 53 3.15 4.21 -15.79
N ASN A 54 2.11 4.18 -16.63
CA ASN A 54 0.93 3.33 -16.53
C ASN A 54 1.35 1.84 -16.63
N VAL A 55 2.05 1.35 -15.62
CA VAL A 55 2.42 -0.05 -15.50
C VAL A 55 1.35 -0.69 -14.64
N ASN A 56 0.70 -1.73 -15.13
CA ASN A 56 -0.27 -2.45 -14.31
C ASN A 56 0.51 -3.19 -13.21
N PRO A 57 0.37 -2.77 -11.93
CA PRO A 57 1.13 -3.34 -10.82
C PRO A 57 0.82 -4.82 -10.60
N ASN A 58 -0.31 -5.31 -11.12
CA ASN A 58 -0.72 -6.71 -11.01
C ASN A 58 0.17 -7.65 -11.83
N TYR A 59 1.06 -7.12 -12.70
CA TYR A 59 2.05 -7.93 -13.42
C TYR A 59 3.35 -8.11 -12.65
N TYR A 60 3.57 -7.35 -11.58
CA TYR A 60 4.80 -7.41 -10.78
C TYR A 60 4.53 -8.04 -9.43
N LEU A 61 5.51 -8.81 -8.95
CA LEU A 61 5.52 -9.25 -7.56
C LEU A 61 5.77 -8.07 -6.60
N VAL A 62 6.58 -7.11 -7.04
CA VAL A 62 6.88 -5.86 -6.32
C VAL A 62 6.93 -4.70 -7.32
N TYR A 63 6.31 -3.58 -6.98
CA TYR A 63 6.42 -2.31 -7.68
C TYR A 63 6.68 -1.19 -6.67
N ARG A 64 7.62 -0.30 -6.99
CA ARG A 64 7.96 0.87 -6.15
C ARG A 64 8.23 2.09 -7.02
N SER A 65 7.39 3.09 -6.87
CA SER A 65 7.52 4.38 -7.55
C SER A 65 8.73 5.16 -7.03
N SER A 66 9.42 5.87 -7.92
CA SER A 66 10.45 6.85 -7.57
C SER A 66 9.91 8.06 -6.80
N ILE A 67 8.58 8.24 -6.73
CA ILE A 67 7.95 9.24 -5.87
C ILE A 67 8.28 8.97 -4.39
N LEU A 68 8.49 7.71 -4.01
CA LEU A 68 8.85 7.33 -2.64
C LEU A 68 10.32 7.62 -2.29
N ASP A 69 11.08 8.27 -3.16
CA ASP A 69 12.37 8.83 -2.78
C ASP A 69 12.16 10.17 -2.07
N ASP A 70 12.72 10.34 -0.87
CA ASP A 70 12.49 11.52 0.00
C ASP A 70 12.71 12.87 -0.72
N ARG A 71 13.66 12.91 -1.66
CA ARG A 71 13.98 14.12 -2.46
C ARG A 71 12.83 14.54 -3.37
N PHE A 72 11.96 13.61 -3.74
CA PHE A 72 10.91 13.80 -4.75
C PHE A 72 9.50 13.75 -4.16
N PHE A 73 9.32 13.10 -3.01
CA PHE A 73 8.02 12.81 -2.42
C PHE A 73 7.11 14.05 -2.32
N LYS A 74 7.56 15.09 -1.61
CA LYS A 74 6.76 16.31 -1.43
C LYS A 74 6.49 17.07 -2.73
N THR A 75 7.47 17.07 -3.65
CA THR A 75 7.35 17.71 -4.96
C THR A 75 6.24 17.07 -5.77
N TYR A 76 6.23 15.74 -5.86
CA TYR A 76 5.21 15.03 -6.63
C TYR A 76 3.83 15.07 -5.98
N LEU A 77 3.74 15.04 -4.63
CA LEU A 77 2.45 15.28 -3.97
C LEU A 77 1.86 16.64 -4.39
N LYS A 78 2.71 17.66 -4.54
CA LYS A 78 2.29 18.98 -5.03
C LYS A 78 1.92 18.99 -6.50
N GLU A 79 2.75 18.42 -7.36
CA GLU A 79 2.49 18.39 -8.80
C GLU A 79 1.21 17.63 -9.15
N PHE A 80 0.87 16.60 -8.37
CA PHE A 80 -0.34 15.81 -8.57
C PHE A 80 -1.54 16.30 -7.78
N ASP A 81 -1.42 17.42 -7.06
CA ASP A 81 -2.45 17.93 -6.15
C ASP A 81 -3.01 16.86 -5.19
N ALA A 82 -2.13 15.95 -4.75
CA ALA A 82 -2.51 14.81 -3.95
C ALA A 82 -3.04 15.28 -2.59
N GLN A 83 -4.27 14.90 -2.29
CA GLN A 83 -4.95 15.19 -1.04
C GLN A 83 -4.76 14.03 -0.06
N ARG A 84 -4.70 12.80 -0.58
CA ARG A 84 -4.65 11.59 0.23
C ARG A 84 -3.67 10.55 -0.31
N ILE A 85 -3.13 9.76 0.61
CA ILE A 85 -2.52 8.47 0.29
C ILE A 85 -3.43 7.38 0.81
N VAL A 86 -3.69 6.35 0.02
CA VAL A 86 -4.55 5.22 0.39
C VAL A 86 -3.76 3.92 0.34
N VAL A 87 -3.74 3.19 1.44
CA VAL A 87 -3.24 1.81 1.51
C VAL A 87 -4.42 0.86 1.37
N GLN A 88 -4.28 -0.14 0.50
CA GLN A 88 -5.31 -1.11 0.16
C GLN A 88 -4.76 -2.52 0.32
N MET A 89 -5.56 -3.38 0.92
CA MET A 89 -5.40 -4.84 0.92
C MET A 89 -6.40 -5.42 -0.06
N LEU A 90 -5.89 -6.12 -1.07
CA LEU A 90 -6.68 -6.66 -2.17
C LEU A 90 -6.71 -8.18 -2.12
N LEU A 91 -7.84 -8.75 -2.50
CA LEU A 91 -7.99 -10.16 -2.79
C LEU A 91 -8.60 -10.29 -4.18
N ARG A 92 -7.90 -10.93 -5.12
CA ARG A 92 -8.34 -11.08 -6.52
C ARG A 92 -8.73 -9.74 -7.15
N GLN A 93 -7.95 -8.70 -6.87
CA GLN A 93 -8.16 -7.31 -7.31
C GLN A 93 -9.36 -6.59 -6.67
N THR A 94 -10.11 -7.21 -5.77
CA THR A 94 -11.14 -6.54 -4.96
C THR A 94 -10.49 -5.95 -3.71
N VAL A 95 -10.75 -4.67 -3.42
CA VAL A 95 -10.30 -4.02 -2.17
C VAL A 95 -11.11 -4.58 -1.01
N MET A 96 -10.44 -5.29 -0.11
CA MET A 96 -11.08 -5.90 1.07
C MET A 96 -10.93 -5.04 2.32
N ALA A 97 -9.81 -4.34 2.44
CA ALA A 97 -9.59 -3.34 3.47
C ALA A 97 -8.78 -2.17 2.93
N SER A 98 -8.98 -0.99 3.49
CA SER A 98 -8.20 0.19 3.15
C SER A 98 -8.13 1.20 4.28
N ALA A 99 -7.10 2.04 4.27
CA ALA A 99 -6.98 3.22 5.11
C ALA A 99 -6.51 4.41 4.28
N SER A 100 -7.20 5.55 4.40
CA SER A 100 -6.86 6.80 3.72
C SER A 100 -6.19 7.77 4.69
N PHE A 101 -5.16 8.49 4.24
CA PHE A 101 -4.37 9.39 5.06
C PHE A 101 -4.26 10.78 4.42
N ASP A 102 -4.40 11.83 5.22
CA ASP A 102 -4.27 13.22 4.81
C ASP A 102 -2.80 13.61 4.58
N VAL A 103 -2.51 14.13 3.39
CA VAL A 103 -1.19 14.62 2.97
C VAL A 103 -1.21 16.08 2.49
N THR A 104 -2.24 16.84 2.85
CA THR A 104 -2.38 18.27 2.52
C THR A 104 -1.39 19.14 3.29
N ASP A 105 -1.19 18.91 4.60
CA ASP A 105 -0.08 19.51 5.35
C ASP A 105 1.24 18.78 5.08
N ARG A 106 2.06 19.44 4.25
CA ARG A 106 3.33 18.92 3.73
C ARG A 106 4.57 19.45 4.45
N VAL A 107 4.43 20.31 5.47
CA VAL A 107 5.59 20.99 6.10
C VAL A 107 6.56 19.97 6.70
N LYS A 108 6.03 19.04 7.51
CA LYS A 108 6.79 17.97 8.18
C LYS A 108 6.61 16.60 7.55
N LEU A 109 5.91 16.51 6.42
CA LEU A 109 5.59 15.25 5.77
C LEU A 109 6.86 14.61 5.16
N ASN A 110 7.02 13.30 5.36
CA ASN A 110 8.06 12.48 4.76
C ASN A 110 7.46 11.14 4.29
N THR A 111 8.29 10.27 3.72
CA THR A 111 7.86 9.00 3.10
C THR A 111 7.33 7.97 4.10
N SER A 112 7.48 8.18 5.41
CA SER A 112 7.05 7.24 6.45
C SER A 112 5.95 7.77 7.36
N ASN A 113 5.96 9.07 7.69
CA ASN A 113 5.06 9.66 8.68
C ASN A 113 3.68 10.03 8.16
N TRP A 114 3.41 9.85 6.87
CA TRP A 114 2.07 9.99 6.31
C TRP A 114 1.15 8.86 6.80
N PHE A 115 1.71 7.68 7.08
CA PHE A 115 1.02 6.52 7.62
C PHE A 115 1.02 6.61 9.15
N SER A 116 0.14 7.46 9.68
CA SER A 116 0.03 7.69 11.12
C SER A 116 -1.42 7.94 11.53
N ILE A 117 -1.71 7.76 12.81
CA ILE A 117 -3.06 7.95 13.35
C ILE A 117 -3.55 9.39 13.22
N GLU A 118 -2.65 10.36 13.34
CA GLU A 118 -2.94 11.79 13.21
C GLU A 118 -3.45 12.13 11.81
N ARG A 119 -2.95 11.41 10.80
CA ARG A 119 -3.30 11.63 9.39
C ARG A 119 -4.39 10.72 8.87
N LEU A 120 -4.76 9.66 9.59
CA LEU A 120 -5.85 8.75 9.18
C LEU A 120 -7.15 9.54 8.96
N ILE A 121 -7.80 9.41 7.82
CA ILE A 121 -9.08 10.06 7.50
C ILE A 121 -10.21 9.06 7.71
N ASP A 122 -10.09 7.90 7.07
CA ASP A 122 -11.09 6.85 7.03
C ASP A 122 -10.44 5.47 6.89
N SER A 123 -11.24 4.44 7.18
CA SER A 123 -10.86 3.05 6.98
C SER A 123 -12.07 2.18 6.61
N THR A 124 -11.80 1.08 5.94
CA THR A 124 -12.77 0.06 5.50
C THR A 124 -12.20 -1.32 5.85
N PRO A 125 -12.99 -2.29 6.34
CA PRO A 125 -14.47 -2.32 6.36
C PRO A 125 -15.12 -1.65 7.56
N PHE A 126 -14.35 -1.12 8.51
CA PHE A 126 -14.86 -0.40 9.66
C PHE A 126 -13.96 0.79 10.00
N THR A 127 -14.51 1.72 10.77
CA THR A 127 -13.78 2.90 11.26
C THR A 127 -12.89 2.52 12.44
N ILE A 128 -11.62 2.92 12.37
CA ILE A 128 -10.68 2.88 13.49
C ILE A 128 -10.93 4.07 14.42
N ASP A 129 -11.23 3.81 15.70
CA ASP A 129 -11.31 4.88 16.71
C ASP A 129 -9.90 5.38 17.02
N LYS A 130 -9.63 6.64 16.65
CA LYS A 130 -8.34 7.30 16.87
C LYS A 130 -7.96 7.48 18.35
N ARG A 131 -8.88 7.26 19.28
CA ARG A 131 -8.62 7.27 20.73
C ARG A 131 -8.29 5.89 21.28
N GLY A 132 -8.23 4.87 20.41
CA GLY A 132 -7.85 3.52 20.79
C GLY A 132 -6.43 3.45 21.40
N PRO A 133 -6.12 2.39 22.17
CA PRO A 133 -4.81 2.22 22.79
C PRO A 133 -3.77 1.68 21.78
N PHE A 134 -3.46 2.49 20.75
CA PHE A 134 -2.45 2.15 19.75
C PHE A 134 -1.09 1.93 20.41
N VAL A 135 -0.48 0.78 20.15
CA VAL A 135 0.88 0.48 20.62
C VAL A 135 1.90 0.85 19.56
N ASP A 136 1.65 0.45 18.31
CA ASP A 136 2.40 0.87 17.14
C ASP A 136 1.42 1.15 15.98
N PHE A 137 1.49 2.35 15.40
CA PHE A 137 0.81 2.70 14.14
C PHE A 137 1.84 3.37 13.25
N SER A 138 2.48 2.58 12.39
CA SER A 138 3.52 3.08 11.49
C SER A 138 3.83 2.09 10.36
N ILE A 139 4.61 2.53 9.38
CA ILE A 139 5.12 1.66 8.31
C ILE A 139 6.11 0.63 8.88
N GLU A 140 7.01 1.04 9.77
CA GLU A 140 7.94 0.11 10.44
C GLU A 140 7.19 -0.90 11.32
N GLY A 141 6.07 -0.47 11.88
CA GLY A 141 5.17 -1.28 12.67
C GLY A 141 5.80 -1.78 13.97
N TYR A 142 5.49 -3.02 14.34
CA TYR A 142 5.96 -3.62 15.59
C TYR A 142 7.19 -4.49 15.35
N ARG A 143 8.25 -4.24 16.14
CA ARG A 143 9.47 -5.06 16.15
C ARG A 143 9.82 -5.48 17.58
N ASN A 144 9.72 -6.77 17.88
CA ASN A 144 10.25 -7.33 19.12
C ASN A 144 11.64 -7.90 18.87
N ARG A 145 12.67 -7.26 19.42
CA ARG A 145 14.07 -7.70 19.25
C ARG A 145 14.39 -9.04 19.92
N THR A 146 13.60 -9.44 20.91
CA THR A 146 13.82 -10.68 21.68
C THR A 146 13.15 -11.88 21.03
N ALA A 147 12.00 -11.66 20.37
CA ALA A 147 11.22 -12.72 19.72
C ALA A 147 11.37 -12.74 18.18
N GLU A 148 12.26 -11.90 17.64
CA GLU A 148 12.44 -11.60 16.21
C GLU A 148 11.17 -11.12 15.46
N LEU A 149 10.04 -10.99 16.17
CA LEU A 149 8.74 -10.60 15.65
C LEU A 149 8.79 -9.32 14.83
N HIS A 150 8.44 -9.41 13.55
CA HIS A 150 8.40 -8.26 12.66
C HIS A 150 7.10 -8.17 11.87
N ARG A 151 6.35 -7.09 12.10
CA ARG A 151 5.14 -6.76 11.35
C ARG A 151 5.18 -5.30 10.91
N SER A 152 5.14 -5.06 9.61
CA SER A 152 5.18 -3.72 9.01
C SER A 152 3.77 -3.25 8.58
N PHE A 153 3.64 -2.00 8.16
CA PHE A 153 2.38 -1.34 7.75
C PHE A 153 1.27 -1.54 8.78
N TYR A 154 1.59 -1.29 10.03
CA TYR A 154 0.85 -1.77 11.18
C TYR A 154 -0.23 -0.76 11.56
N ILE A 155 -1.50 -1.17 11.50
CA ILE A 155 -2.64 -0.40 12.03
C ILE A 155 -3.29 -1.25 13.12
N HIS A 156 -2.69 -1.27 14.30
CA HIS A 156 -3.20 -2.05 15.45
C HIS A 156 -3.73 -1.13 16.54
N ASN A 157 -4.99 -1.34 16.94
CA ASN A 157 -5.64 -0.52 17.95
C ASN A 157 -5.42 -1.05 19.38
N ARG A 158 -5.11 -2.35 19.55
CA ARG A 158 -4.83 -3.00 20.83
C ARG A 158 -3.76 -4.06 20.60
N HIS A 159 -2.70 -4.03 21.40
CA HIS A 159 -1.68 -5.07 21.43
C HIS A 159 -1.44 -5.50 22.89
N GLN A 160 -2.31 -6.36 23.40
CA GLN A 160 -2.30 -6.86 24.78
C GLN A 160 -2.12 -8.40 24.85
N GLY A 161 -1.56 -8.97 23.78
CA GLY A 161 -1.39 -10.41 23.61
C GLY A 161 -2.25 -10.98 22.47
N CYS A 162 -1.87 -12.15 21.96
CA CYS A 162 -2.44 -12.70 20.73
C CYS A 162 -3.97 -12.79 20.70
N SER A 163 -4.61 -13.07 21.85
CA SER A 163 -6.07 -13.21 21.97
C SER A 163 -6.82 -11.87 22.01
N SER A 164 -6.11 -10.76 22.21
CA SER A 164 -6.68 -9.40 22.31
C SER A 164 -6.16 -8.45 21.22
N ASP A 165 -5.14 -8.89 20.46
CA ASP A 165 -4.63 -8.19 19.29
C ASP A 165 -5.78 -7.87 18.33
N SER A 166 -5.97 -6.59 18.06
CA SER A 166 -6.96 -6.08 17.12
C SER A 166 -6.43 -4.86 16.37
N GLY A 167 -7.08 -4.56 15.25
CA GLY A 167 -6.66 -3.51 14.35
C GLY A 167 -7.22 -3.74 12.96
N LEU A 168 -6.70 -2.98 12.00
CA LEU A 168 -7.16 -3.05 10.62
C LEU A 168 -6.31 -3.97 9.76
N MET A 169 -4.99 -3.80 9.77
CA MET A 169 -4.11 -4.46 8.80
C MET A 169 -2.65 -4.51 9.24
N GLY A 170 -1.87 -5.29 8.51
CA GLY A 170 -0.42 -5.22 8.46
C GLY A 170 0.18 -6.30 7.59
N VAL A 171 1.51 -6.37 7.63
CA VAL A 171 2.29 -7.33 6.85
C VAL A 171 3.17 -8.14 7.80
N ILE A 172 3.05 -9.46 7.74
CA ILE A 172 3.98 -10.37 8.40
C ILE A 172 5.14 -10.61 7.43
N GLU A 173 6.34 -10.27 7.88
CA GLU A 173 7.54 -10.29 7.03
C GLU A 173 8.26 -11.65 7.06
N ARG A 174 8.02 -12.51 8.07
CA ARG A 174 8.70 -13.79 8.29
C ARG A 174 8.00 -14.68 9.34
N ASP A 175 8.48 -15.91 9.53
CA ASP A 175 7.81 -17.02 10.24
C ASP A 175 7.84 -17.00 11.79
N ASP A 176 8.34 -15.95 12.42
CA ASP A 176 8.50 -15.88 13.89
C ASP A 176 7.21 -15.52 14.66
N GLN A 177 6.04 -15.90 14.14
CA GLN A 177 4.76 -15.43 14.68
C GLN A 177 4.25 -16.31 15.83
N PRO A 178 4.14 -15.80 17.09
CA PRO A 178 3.67 -16.59 18.23
C PRO A 178 2.15 -16.79 18.21
N CYS A 179 1.41 -15.94 17.49
CA CYS A 179 -0.05 -15.90 17.55
C CYS A 179 -0.71 -16.93 16.64
N SER A 180 -1.72 -17.63 17.16
CA SER A 180 -2.55 -18.59 16.42
C SER A 180 -3.17 -17.98 15.17
N TRP A 181 -3.72 -16.76 15.26
CA TRP A 181 -4.31 -16.08 14.12
C TRP A 181 -3.31 -15.88 12.97
N ALA A 182 -2.05 -15.58 13.28
CA ALA A 182 -1.00 -15.35 12.30
C ALA A 182 -0.59 -16.66 11.62
N LYS A 183 -0.54 -17.76 12.39
CA LYS A 183 -0.25 -19.12 11.88
C LYS A 183 -1.35 -19.71 10.99
N ARG A 184 -2.54 -19.09 10.93
CA ARG A 184 -3.59 -19.49 9.97
C ARG A 184 -3.25 -19.07 8.53
N ALA A 185 -2.31 -18.13 8.37
CA ALA A 185 -1.80 -17.77 7.06
C ALA A 185 -1.22 -19.00 6.36
N LYS A 186 -1.42 -19.08 5.04
CA LYS A 186 -0.83 -20.11 4.19
C LYS A 186 0.00 -19.43 3.11
N GLY A 187 1.10 -20.06 2.72
CA GLY A 187 1.97 -19.59 1.66
C GLY A 187 3.25 -18.92 2.17
N ASP A 188 4.02 -18.40 1.22
CA ASP A 188 5.32 -17.80 1.48
C ASP A 188 5.18 -16.33 1.95
N PHE A 189 6.25 -15.81 2.55
CA PHE A 189 6.32 -14.40 2.97
C PHE A 189 6.54 -13.45 1.77
N PRO A 190 6.06 -12.20 1.85
CA PRO A 190 5.33 -11.61 2.96
C PRO A 190 3.87 -12.10 2.99
N ILE A 191 3.28 -12.16 4.19
CA ILE A 191 1.85 -12.44 4.37
C ILE A 191 1.14 -11.12 4.64
N LEU A 192 0.11 -10.84 3.84
CA LEU A 192 -0.69 -9.62 3.94
C LEU A 192 -1.99 -9.95 4.66
N TYR A 193 -2.27 -9.29 5.79
CA TYR A 193 -3.47 -9.56 6.57
C TYR A 193 -4.28 -8.30 6.83
N TYR A 194 -5.59 -8.49 7.02
CA TYR A 194 -6.52 -7.46 7.43
C TYR A 194 -7.63 -8.05 8.31
N ALA A 195 -8.31 -7.21 9.06
CA ALA A 195 -9.51 -7.58 9.79
C ALA A 195 -10.77 -7.28 8.96
N LYS A 196 -11.66 -8.26 8.81
CA LYS A 196 -12.95 -8.07 8.11
C LYS A 196 -14.02 -7.37 8.95
N GLU A 197 -13.82 -7.31 10.26
CA GLU A 197 -14.73 -6.72 11.25
C GLU A 197 -13.91 -6.09 12.39
N ASN A 198 -14.49 -5.12 13.11
CA ASN A 198 -13.86 -4.47 14.26
C ASN A 198 -13.84 -5.39 15.50
N LYS A 199 -13.08 -6.47 15.41
CA LYS A 199 -12.93 -7.54 16.39
C LYS A 199 -11.46 -7.96 16.49
N VAL A 200 -11.15 -8.80 17.47
CA VAL A 200 -9.83 -9.42 17.62
C VAL A 200 -9.47 -10.29 16.41
N TYR A 201 -8.19 -10.34 16.06
CA TYR A 201 -7.72 -11.05 14.86
C TYR A 201 -8.05 -12.54 14.89
N ASP A 202 -8.11 -13.18 16.06
CA ASP A 202 -8.54 -14.58 16.17
C ASP A 202 -9.94 -14.80 15.55
N GLU A 203 -10.82 -13.80 15.57
CA GLU A 203 -12.17 -13.88 15.00
C GLU A 203 -12.28 -13.27 13.60
N SER A 204 -11.46 -12.25 13.28
CA SER A 204 -11.69 -11.39 12.11
C SER A 204 -10.57 -11.38 11.07
N VAL A 205 -9.41 -12.00 11.33
CA VAL A 205 -8.30 -11.94 10.37
C VAL A 205 -8.66 -12.68 9.09
N GLU A 206 -8.35 -12.04 7.98
CA GLU A 206 -8.35 -12.59 6.64
C GLU A 206 -7.05 -12.19 5.95
N PHE A 207 -6.78 -12.83 4.81
CA PHE A 207 -5.52 -12.66 4.09
C PHE A 207 -5.75 -12.10 2.68
N ALA A 208 -4.91 -11.15 2.31
CA ALA A 208 -4.90 -10.51 1.00
C ALA A 208 -3.82 -11.14 0.10
N ASP A 209 -4.01 -11.06 -1.21
CA ASP A 209 -3.00 -11.49 -2.19
C ASP A 209 -2.11 -10.35 -2.68
N GLN A 210 -2.54 -9.10 -2.45
CA GLN A 210 -1.79 -7.91 -2.86
C GLN A 210 -2.03 -6.73 -1.92
N MET A 211 -0.98 -5.99 -1.60
CA MET A 211 -1.05 -4.68 -0.98
C MET A 211 -0.74 -3.64 -2.04
N ARG A 212 -1.46 -2.51 -2.02
CA ARG A 212 -1.26 -1.40 -2.95
C ARG A 212 -1.38 -0.07 -2.22
N ILE A 213 -0.49 0.86 -2.56
CA ILE A 213 -0.48 2.22 -2.05
C ILE A 213 -0.63 3.18 -3.22
N ILE A 214 -1.61 4.08 -3.16
CA ILE A 214 -1.95 4.99 -4.27
C ILE A 214 -2.09 6.43 -3.78
N LEU A 215 -1.85 7.39 -4.66
CA LEU A 215 -2.22 8.80 -4.47
C LEU A 215 -3.66 9.04 -4.93
N LYS A 216 -4.38 9.89 -4.18
CA LYS A 216 -5.69 10.42 -4.53
C LYS A 216 -5.77 11.93 -4.29
#